data_AF-A0A7C4T669-F1
#
_entry.id   AF-A0A7C4T669-F1
#
_cell.length_a   1.000
_cell.length_b   1.000
_cell.length_c   1.000
_cell.angle_alpha   90.00
_cell.angle_beta   90.00
_cell.angle_gamma   90.00
#
_symmetry.space_group_name_H-M   'P 1'
#
loop_
_entity.id
_entity.type
_entity.pdbx_description
1 polymer ?
#
loop_
_entity_poly.entity_id
_entity_poly.type
_entity_poly.pdbx_seq_one_letter_code
_entity_poly.pdbx_strand_id
1 'polypeptide(L)'
;MESSAHNLWDYPAQASPGERSRENGPRPCIPRLLERETGTCTNGGLEDLSQFRRRGQAEAVPRTLPGILPQRGSTVSLRAFVPALSGELQLEDQALLERDVRLHLLLGGLTYDKTIGKDLVFKGGTCLIKCHFGYWRFSEDLDFTWGDQRAWQDEGSKKARRTVRSVRRSVLQAMDEHASRQGLSRTESPLYGRSGQMVTVKYAYESLTGIPSFIKLQVNFLEPILYEVQEREASSLLNGDKPRDLQLVDEVLTETYATPVRCLAYSAKEILIEKCRAILTRQAAKGRDVLDLFLLDRELQLHVENYLPHIEEKTRFSIEDRKLYREHLHEAEDRFKALLEEDIRPLLIKKLDLEDFQEYRKDLVSLLRIEAEKLGKTAD
;
A
#
# COMPACT_ATOMS: atom_id res chain seq x y z
N MET A 1 -1.20 47.41 -15.51
CA MET A 1 -2.55 46.85 -15.75
C MET A 1 -2.58 45.49 -15.11
N GLU A 2 -3.01 45.49 -13.86
CA GLU A 2 -3.23 44.31 -13.03
C GLU A 2 -4.53 43.60 -13.45
N SER A 3 -4.55 42.27 -13.37
CA SER A 3 -5.79 41.49 -13.26
C SER A 3 -5.46 40.07 -12.75
N SER A 4 -5.33 40.01 -11.43
CA SER A 4 -5.94 39.06 -10.48
C SER A 4 -6.15 37.59 -10.89
N ALA A 5 -5.38 36.74 -10.22
CA ALA A 5 -5.67 35.32 -10.00
C ALA A 5 -6.81 35.15 -8.97
N HIS A 6 -7.73 34.22 -9.22
CA HIS A 6 -8.67 33.72 -8.21
C HIS A 6 -8.25 32.32 -7.77
N ASN A 7 -7.69 32.24 -6.56
CA ASN A 7 -7.58 31.02 -5.78
C ASN A 7 -8.97 30.62 -5.28
N LEU A 8 -9.33 29.35 -5.40
CA LEU A 8 -10.64 28.83 -5.03
C LEU A 8 -10.47 27.53 -4.23
N TRP A 9 -9.82 27.64 -3.06
CA TRP A 9 -9.81 26.62 -2.00
C TRP A 9 -9.58 27.28 -0.64
N ASP A 10 -10.54 28.10 -0.17
CA ASP A 10 -10.58 28.56 1.21
C ASP A 10 -11.41 27.57 2.05
N TYR A 11 -10.78 27.03 3.10
CA TYR A 11 -11.42 26.27 4.18
C TYR A 11 -12.19 27.20 5.12
N PRO A 12 -13.34 26.81 5.69
CA PRO A 12 -13.83 27.44 6.90
C PRO A 12 -13.36 26.70 8.17
N ALA A 13 -13.05 27.54 9.14
CA ALA A 13 -12.50 27.26 10.45
C ALA A 13 -13.50 26.68 11.47
N GLN A 14 -12.92 26.33 12.62
CA GLN A 14 -13.48 25.76 13.85
C GLN A 14 -14.81 26.37 14.34
N ALA A 15 -15.66 25.53 14.94
CA ALA A 15 -16.73 25.94 15.84
C ALA A 15 -16.68 25.12 17.15
N SER A 16 -16.68 25.84 18.28
CA SER A 16 -16.74 25.35 19.66
C SER A 16 -18.15 24.88 20.05
N PRO A 17 -18.32 24.10 21.15
CA PRO A 17 -19.50 23.28 21.37
C PRO A 17 -20.60 23.98 22.17
N GLY A 18 -21.85 23.76 21.76
CA GLY A 18 -23.02 24.06 22.57
C GLY A 18 -24.29 24.20 21.73
N GLU A 19 -25.13 23.17 21.74
CA GLU A 19 -26.57 23.25 22.07
C GLU A 19 -27.29 21.94 21.71
N ARG A 20 -28.16 21.51 22.63
CA ARG A 20 -29.02 20.34 22.49
C ARG A 20 -30.20 20.70 21.59
N SER A 21 -30.57 19.80 20.69
CA SER A 21 -31.95 19.70 20.20
C SER A 21 -32.29 18.26 19.80
N ARG A 22 -33.43 17.82 20.33
CA ARG A 22 -34.14 16.59 19.98
C ARG A 22 -34.88 16.83 18.65
N GLU A 23 -34.96 15.82 17.79
CA GLU A 23 -36.22 15.22 17.29
C GLU A 23 -36.04 14.42 15.98
N ASN A 24 -36.44 13.15 16.05
CA ASN A 24 -37.27 12.38 15.12
C ASN A 24 -37.02 12.50 13.59
N GLY A 25 -36.41 11.45 13.04
CA GLY A 25 -36.48 11.05 11.62
C GLY A 25 -36.66 9.52 11.47
N PRO A 26 -37.33 9.03 10.42
CA PRO A 26 -37.90 7.68 10.38
C PRO A 26 -36.86 6.59 10.15
N ARG A 27 -37.02 5.46 10.85
CA ARG A 27 -36.22 4.24 10.73
C ARG A 27 -36.57 3.50 9.42
N PRO A 28 -35.59 3.08 8.59
CA PRO A 28 -35.88 2.17 7.50
C PRO A 28 -36.08 0.73 8.01
N CYS A 29 -37.14 0.10 7.51
CA CYS A 29 -37.60 -1.25 7.80
C CYS A 29 -36.61 -2.33 7.33
N ILE A 30 -36.36 -3.32 8.21
CA ILE A 30 -35.70 -4.58 7.88
C ILE A 30 -36.78 -5.62 7.55
N PRO A 31 -36.76 -6.26 6.37
CA PRO A 31 -37.52 -7.49 6.17
C PRO A 31 -36.81 -8.67 6.86
N ARG A 32 -37.53 -9.31 7.78
CA ARG A 32 -37.17 -10.55 8.46
C ARG A 32 -37.84 -11.74 7.76
N LEU A 33 -37.19 -12.91 7.86
CA LEU A 33 -37.68 -14.28 7.60
C LEU A 33 -37.68 -14.74 6.11
N LEU A 34 -37.19 -15.92 5.75
CA LEU A 34 -37.35 -17.24 6.38
C LEU A 34 -36.10 -18.12 6.37
N GLU A 35 -35.83 -18.74 7.53
CA GLU A 35 -35.10 -20.00 7.71
C GLU A 35 -36.00 -21.20 7.37
N ARG A 36 -35.40 -22.28 6.87
CA ARG A 36 -35.62 -23.70 7.25
C ARG A 36 -34.50 -24.54 6.62
N GLU A 37 -33.62 -25.10 7.45
CA GLU A 37 -33.59 -26.54 7.84
C GLU A 37 -33.20 -27.46 6.67
N THR A 38 -32.33 -28.47 6.74
CA THR A 38 -31.53 -29.17 7.75
C THR A 38 -30.63 -30.12 6.94
N GLY A 39 -29.46 -30.49 7.45
CA GLY A 39 -28.62 -31.49 6.78
C GLY A 39 -27.31 -31.76 7.52
N THR A 40 -27.40 -32.58 8.55
CA THR A 40 -26.28 -33.14 9.30
C THR A 40 -25.44 -34.13 8.47
N CYS A 41 -24.15 -34.22 8.81
CA CYS A 41 -23.19 -35.35 8.75
C CYS A 41 -21.86 -34.90 8.13
N THR A 42 -20.65 -35.28 8.54
CA THR A 42 -20.07 -35.99 9.69
C THR A 42 -18.55 -35.82 9.54
N ASN A 43 -17.84 -35.79 10.67
CA ASN A 43 -16.39 -35.98 10.91
C ASN A 43 -15.49 -36.59 9.80
N GLY A 44 -14.27 -36.04 9.74
CA GLY A 44 -13.05 -36.67 9.21
C GLY A 44 -12.21 -35.63 8.46
N GLY A 45 -10.93 -35.38 8.70
CA GLY A 45 -9.90 -35.93 9.59
C GLY A 45 -8.62 -35.14 9.25
N LEU A 46 -7.73 -34.98 10.23
CA LEU A 46 -6.34 -34.55 10.01
C LEU A 46 -5.62 -35.56 9.09
N GLU A 47 -4.52 -35.09 8.46
CA GLU A 47 -3.53 -35.75 7.56
C GLU A 47 -3.62 -35.15 6.14
N ASP A 48 -2.59 -34.66 5.45
CA ASP A 48 -1.15 -34.91 5.47
C ASP A 48 -0.45 -33.73 4.74
N LEU A 49 0.43 -32.99 5.42
CA LEU A 49 1.20 -31.85 4.87
C LEU A 49 2.67 -32.23 4.56
N SER A 50 2.94 -33.50 4.21
CA SER A 50 4.32 -34.01 4.10
C SER A 50 4.76 -34.52 2.73
N GLN A 51 4.27 -33.96 1.60
CA GLN A 51 4.70 -34.41 0.25
C GLN A 51 5.18 -33.36 -0.77
N PHE A 52 5.42 -32.10 -0.41
CA PHE A 52 6.10 -31.15 -1.32
C PHE A 52 7.52 -30.83 -0.86
N ARG A 53 8.42 -31.83 -0.94
CA ARG A 53 9.88 -31.58 -0.97
C ARG A 53 10.56 -32.45 -2.02
N ARG A 54 11.37 -31.77 -2.82
CA ARG A 54 12.38 -32.23 -3.81
C ARG A 54 11.87 -32.40 -5.25
N ARG A 55 12.13 -31.38 -6.07
CA ARG A 55 13.22 -31.43 -7.05
C ARG A 55 13.51 -30.03 -7.58
N GLY A 56 14.76 -29.60 -7.38
CA GLY A 56 15.31 -28.42 -8.04
C GLY A 56 15.74 -28.76 -9.46
N GLN A 57 15.47 -27.84 -10.36
CA GLN A 57 16.41 -27.29 -11.35
C GLN A 57 15.87 -25.91 -11.68
N ALA A 58 16.67 -24.88 -11.38
CA ALA A 58 16.34 -23.50 -11.71
C ALA A 58 16.48 -23.33 -13.23
N GLU A 59 15.41 -23.58 -13.96
CA GLU A 59 15.29 -23.07 -15.32
C GLU A 59 15.18 -21.56 -15.26
N ALA A 60 16.04 -20.87 -16.01
CA ALA A 60 15.98 -19.42 -16.19
C ALA A 60 14.72 -19.07 -16.98
N VAL A 61 13.60 -18.90 -16.28
CA VAL A 61 12.34 -18.42 -16.84
C VAL A 61 12.52 -16.96 -17.29
N PRO A 62 12.09 -16.58 -18.51
CA PRO A 62 12.32 -15.24 -19.04
C PRO A 62 11.81 -14.13 -18.10
N ARG A 63 12.64 -13.12 -17.82
CA ARG A 63 12.31 -11.92 -17.02
C ARG A 63 11.42 -10.92 -17.76
N THR A 64 10.58 -11.38 -18.67
CA THR A 64 9.72 -10.54 -19.51
C THR A 64 8.28 -10.99 -19.35
N LEU A 65 7.41 -10.10 -18.88
CA LEU A 65 5.97 -10.30 -19.02
C LEU A 65 5.64 -10.59 -20.49
N PRO A 66 4.67 -11.48 -20.77
CA PRO A 66 4.07 -11.57 -22.09
C PRO A 66 3.54 -10.19 -22.48
N GLY A 67 4.02 -9.64 -23.60
CA GLY A 67 3.50 -8.41 -24.21
C GLY A 67 3.59 -7.17 -23.31
N ILE A 68 4.73 -6.49 -23.32
CA ILE A 68 4.80 -5.08 -22.91
C ILE A 68 3.67 -4.35 -23.65
N LEU A 69 2.81 -3.66 -22.90
CA LEU A 69 1.78 -2.71 -23.33
C LEU A 69 2.08 -2.12 -24.72
N PRO A 70 1.09 -2.01 -25.62
CA PRO A 70 1.40 -1.69 -27.01
C PRO A 70 2.17 -0.37 -27.11
N GLN A 71 3.27 -0.42 -27.85
CA GLN A 71 4.07 0.74 -28.20
C GLN A 71 3.19 1.74 -28.94
N ARG A 72 3.05 2.94 -28.36
CA ARG A 72 2.41 4.15 -28.92
C ARG A 72 1.09 3.91 -29.67
N GLY A 73 -0.03 4.16 -28.98
CA GLY A 73 -1.29 4.52 -29.63
C GLY A 73 -2.51 3.68 -29.28
N SER A 74 -2.37 2.57 -28.56
CA SER A 74 -3.53 1.92 -27.94
C SER A 74 -3.68 2.46 -26.52
N THR A 75 -4.55 3.41 -26.33
CA THR A 75 -5.13 3.68 -25.01
C THR A 75 -5.69 2.36 -24.48
N VAL A 76 -5.11 1.84 -23.40
CA VAL A 76 -5.69 0.74 -22.62
C VAL A 76 -7.14 1.12 -22.35
N SER A 77 -8.11 0.37 -22.88
CA SER A 77 -9.52 0.76 -22.79
C SER A 77 -10.10 0.34 -21.44
N LEU A 78 -9.63 1.02 -20.38
CA LEU A 78 -10.12 0.81 -19.02
C LEU A 78 -11.65 1.00 -18.93
N ARG A 79 -12.22 1.83 -19.81
CA ARG A 79 -13.65 2.15 -19.85
C ARG A 79 -14.55 0.93 -20.06
N ALA A 80 -14.10 -0.06 -20.82
CA ALA A 80 -14.84 -1.32 -21.00
C ALA A 80 -14.35 -2.40 -20.02
N PHE A 81 -13.03 -2.43 -19.76
CA PHE A 81 -12.43 -3.46 -18.93
C PHE A 81 -12.83 -3.38 -17.45
N VAL A 82 -12.82 -2.19 -16.84
CA VAL A 82 -13.11 -2.04 -15.40
C VAL A 82 -14.54 -2.45 -15.03
N PRO A 83 -15.58 -2.07 -15.78
CA PRO A 83 -16.93 -2.59 -15.55
C PRO A 83 -17.03 -4.12 -15.70
N ALA A 84 -16.33 -4.71 -16.68
CA ALA A 84 -16.31 -6.15 -16.86
C ALA A 84 -15.59 -6.85 -15.69
N LEU A 85 -14.45 -6.32 -15.25
CA LEU A 85 -13.69 -6.80 -14.09
C LEU A 85 -14.53 -6.71 -12.80
N SER A 86 -15.28 -5.62 -12.64
CA SER A 86 -16.22 -5.42 -11.53
C SER A 86 -17.28 -6.52 -11.48
N GLY A 87 -17.86 -6.87 -12.63
CA GLY A 87 -18.83 -7.96 -12.76
C GLY A 87 -18.22 -9.34 -12.45
N GLU A 88 -17.03 -9.61 -12.97
CA GLU A 88 -16.30 -10.86 -12.73
C GLU A 88 -15.96 -11.07 -11.26
N LEU A 89 -15.44 -10.02 -10.59
CA LEU A 89 -15.02 -10.08 -9.20
C LEU A 89 -16.16 -9.86 -8.19
N GLN A 90 -17.34 -9.45 -8.65
CA GLN A 90 -18.46 -9.00 -7.82
C GLN A 90 -18.06 -7.87 -6.86
N LEU A 91 -17.22 -6.94 -7.33
CA LEU A 91 -16.77 -5.77 -6.58
C LEU A 91 -17.33 -4.49 -7.20
N GLU A 92 -18.14 -3.76 -6.46
CA GLU A 92 -18.91 -2.62 -6.99
C GLU A 92 -18.08 -1.33 -7.17
N ASP A 93 -16.99 -1.16 -6.41
CA ASP A 93 -16.19 0.07 -6.46
C ASP A 93 -15.25 0.10 -7.68
N GLN A 94 -15.81 0.57 -8.80
CA GLN A 94 -15.07 0.72 -10.05
C GLN A 94 -13.92 1.73 -9.96
N ALA A 95 -13.98 2.73 -9.07
CA ALA A 95 -12.90 3.69 -8.92
C ALA A 95 -11.66 3.04 -8.26
N LEU A 96 -11.88 2.19 -7.25
CA LEU A 96 -10.82 1.39 -6.64
C LEU A 96 -10.28 0.32 -7.58
N LEU A 97 -11.14 -0.33 -8.37
CA LEU A 97 -10.72 -1.29 -9.40
C LEU A 97 -9.87 -0.64 -10.49
N GLU A 98 -10.30 0.52 -11.02
CA GLU A 98 -9.50 1.27 -11.99
C GLU A 98 -8.13 1.63 -11.41
N ARG A 99 -8.09 2.08 -10.16
CA ARG A 99 -6.85 2.42 -9.46
C ARG A 99 -5.95 1.20 -9.29
N ASP A 100 -6.49 0.04 -8.89
CA ASP A 100 -5.71 -1.18 -8.74
C ASP A 100 -5.13 -1.67 -10.07
N VAL A 101 -5.90 -1.64 -11.17
CA VAL A 101 -5.42 -1.98 -12.51
C VAL A 101 -4.24 -1.08 -12.89
N ARG A 102 -4.39 0.25 -12.75
CA ARG A 102 -3.32 1.21 -13.05
C ARG A 102 -2.09 1.00 -12.16
N LEU A 103 -2.27 0.73 -10.87
CA LEU A 103 -1.19 0.41 -9.94
C LEU A 103 -0.42 -0.85 -10.35
N HIS A 104 -1.14 -1.90 -10.77
CA HIS A 104 -0.54 -3.15 -11.24
C HIS A 104 0.28 -2.95 -12.51
N LEU A 105 -0.26 -2.20 -13.47
CA LEU A 105 0.46 -1.85 -14.71
C LEU A 105 1.68 -0.97 -14.44
N LEU A 106 1.57 0.01 -13.53
CA LEU A 106 2.70 0.85 -13.11
C LEU A 106 3.78 0.03 -12.40
N LEU A 107 3.39 -0.89 -11.50
CA LEU A 107 4.31 -1.77 -10.81
C LEU A 107 5.09 -2.63 -11.82
N GLY A 108 4.41 -3.25 -12.79
CA GLY A 108 5.05 -3.97 -13.89
C GLY A 108 6.00 -3.10 -14.69
N GLY A 109 5.55 -1.92 -15.14
CA GLY A 109 6.37 -0.98 -15.90
C GLY A 109 7.66 -0.60 -15.18
N LEU A 110 7.57 -0.23 -13.90
CA LEU A 110 8.70 0.20 -13.09
C LEU A 110 9.67 -0.94 -12.75
N THR A 111 9.16 -2.13 -12.41
CA THR A 111 9.98 -3.28 -12.01
C THR A 111 10.73 -3.91 -13.18
N TYR A 112 10.15 -3.89 -14.39
CA TYR A 112 10.81 -4.36 -15.61
C TYR A 112 11.55 -3.24 -16.36
N ASP A 113 11.60 -2.03 -15.80
CA ASP A 113 12.35 -0.93 -16.38
C ASP A 113 13.85 -1.28 -16.42
N LYS A 114 14.45 -1.15 -17.61
CA LYS A 114 15.85 -1.54 -17.84
C LYS A 114 16.85 -0.66 -17.07
N THR A 115 16.44 0.53 -16.66
CA THR A 115 17.32 1.52 -16.03
C THR A 115 17.27 1.46 -14.51
N ILE A 116 16.08 1.23 -13.93
CA ILE A 116 15.87 1.30 -12.47
C ILE A 116 15.33 0.01 -11.86
N GLY A 117 14.73 -0.89 -12.64
CA GLY A 117 13.91 -1.98 -12.12
C GLY A 117 14.67 -2.96 -11.21
N LYS A 118 15.92 -3.28 -11.56
CA LYS A 118 16.78 -4.18 -10.77
C LYS A 118 17.15 -3.63 -9.38
N ASP A 119 17.03 -2.33 -9.19
CA ASP A 119 17.41 -1.62 -7.97
C ASP A 119 16.19 -1.03 -7.25
N LEU A 120 14.97 -1.26 -7.74
CA LEU A 120 13.74 -0.88 -7.06
C LEU A 120 13.24 -2.03 -6.18
N VAL A 121 13.13 -1.75 -4.89
CA VAL A 121 12.58 -2.68 -3.90
C VAL A 121 11.19 -2.23 -3.49
N PHE A 122 10.18 -3.03 -3.80
CA PHE A 122 8.78 -2.77 -3.50
C PHE A 122 8.46 -2.94 -2.01
N LYS A 123 7.66 -2.04 -1.44
CA LYS A 123 7.34 -1.99 -0.01
C LYS A 123 5.95 -1.43 0.27
N GLY A 124 5.63 -1.28 1.56
CA GLY A 124 4.39 -0.66 2.02
C GLY A 124 3.17 -1.56 1.91
N GLY A 125 1.98 -0.95 2.02
CA GLY A 125 0.71 -1.69 2.08
C GLY A 125 0.37 -2.44 0.79
N THR A 126 0.69 -1.86 -0.36
CA THR A 126 0.41 -2.50 -1.67
C THR A 126 1.30 -3.72 -1.88
N CYS A 127 2.57 -3.67 -1.44
CA CYS A 127 3.44 -4.83 -1.43
C CYS A 127 2.91 -5.93 -0.52
N LEU A 128 2.38 -5.58 0.65
CA LEU A 128 1.84 -6.54 1.59
C LEU A 128 0.66 -7.33 0.98
N ILE A 129 -0.30 -6.59 0.40
CA ILE A 129 -1.48 -7.16 -0.23
C ILE A 129 -1.12 -8.00 -1.46
N LYS A 130 -0.27 -7.49 -2.35
CA LYS A 130 0.02 -8.18 -3.62
C LYS A 130 1.02 -9.32 -3.49
N CYS A 131 1.96 -9.27 -2.53
CA CYS A 131 3.10 -10.20 -2.47
C CYS A 131 3.06 -11.21 -1.31
N HIS A 132 2.26 -10.99 -0.26
CA HIS A 132 2.35 -11.77 0.98
C HIS A 132 1.07 -12.54 1.36
N PHE A 133 -0.12 -11.93 1.32
CA PHE A 133 -1.35 -12.61 1.78
C PHE A 133 -2.62 -12.32 0.94
N GLY A 134 -2.49 -11.63 -0.19
CA GLY A 134 -3.60 -11.32 -1.08
C GLY A 134 -4.49 -10.14 -0.63
N TYR A 135 -5.61 -9.96 -1.34
CA TYR A 135 -6.49 -8.80 -1.22
C TYR A 135 -7.50 -8.90 -0.07
N TRP A 136 -7.08 -8.46 1.12
CA TRP A 136 -7.99 -8.19 2.25
C TRP A 136 -8.63 -6.80 2.18
N ARG A 137 -7.93 -5.85 1.57
CA ARG A 137 -8.37 -4.46 1.32
C ARG A 137 -7.73 -3.92 0.06
N PHE A 138 -8.24 -2.82 -0.48
CA PHE A 138 -7.54 -2.08 -1.53
C PHE A 138 -6.35 -1.30 -0.97
N SER A 139 -5.38 -1.03 -1.84
CA SER A 139 -4.29 -0.10 -1.59
C SER A 139 -4.12 0.80 -2.81
N GLU A 140 -3.66 2.02 -2.59
CA GLU A 140 -3.83 3.13 -3.56
C GLU A 140 -2.51 3.79 -3.98
N ASP A 141 -1.41 3.42 -3.32
CA ASP A 141 -0.08 4.01 -3.46
C ASP A 141 0.90 2.94 -3.97
N LEU A 142 2.00 3.32 -4.64
CA LEU A 142 3.20 2.45 -4.71
C LEU A 142 4.35 3.11 -3.97
N ASP A 143 4.94 2.36 -3.05
CA ASP A 143 6.10 2.76 -2.28
C ASP A 143 7.27 1.85 -2.65
N PHE A 144 8.44 2.44 -2.88
CA PHE A 144 9.67 1.74 -3.16
C PHE A 144 10.82 2.27 -2.32
N THR A 145 11.83 1.42 -2.16
CA THR A 145 13.16 1.80 -1.67
C THR A 145 14.20 1.46 -2.73
N TRP A 146 15.21 2.31 -2.88
CA TRP A 146 16.36 1.99 -3.72
C TRP A 146 17.20 0.90 -3.06
N GLY A 147 17.47 -0.22 -3.74
CA GLY A 147 18.08 -1.40 -3.13
C GLY A 147 19.53 -1.22 -2.72
N ASP A 148 20.31 -0.43 -3.46
CA ASP A 148 21.70 -0.15 -3.10
C ASP A 148 21.79 0.93 -2.02
N GLN A 149 21.82 0.49 -0.75
CA GLN A 149 22.03 1.36 0.41
C GLN A 149 23.52 1.61 0.70
N ARG A 150 24.43 0.73 0.24
CA ARG A 150 25.88 0.80 0.55
C ARG A 150 26.54 2.01 -0.08
N ALA A 151 26.10 2.39 -1.28
CA ALA A 151 26.57 3.61 -1.95
C ALA A 151 26.41 4.88 -1.09
N TRP A 152 25.59 4.83 -0.03
CA TRP A 152 25.20 5.98 0.77
C TRP A 152 25.63 5.94 2.24
N GLN A 153 26.22 4.83 2.71
CA GLN A 153 26.65 4.65 4.11
C GLN A 153 28.02 5.27 4.40
N ASP A 154 28.93 5.35 3.42
CA ASP A 154 30.33 5.76 3.62
C ASP A 154 30.70 7.16 3.11
N GLU A 155 29.77 7.86 2.46
CA GLU A 155 30.09 9.12 1.77
C GLU A 155 29.51 10.32 2.51
N GLY A 156 30.41 11.11 3.12
CA GLY A 156 30.07 12.39 3.76
C GLY A 156 29.05 13.18 2.95
N SER A 157 28.07 13.77 3.65
CA SER A 157 26.74 14.12 3.13
C SER A 157 26.66 14.88 1.81
N LYS A 158 27.71 15.56 1.32
CA LYS A 158 27.71 16.26 0.02
C LYS A 158 27.92 15.33 -1.19
N LYS A 159 28.72 14.26 -1.07
CA LYS A 159 29.04 13.35 -2.18
C LYS A 159 27.88 12.36 -2.41
N ALA A 160 27.37 11.74 -1.34
CA ALA A 160 26.12 10.97 -1.36
C ALA A 160 24.95 11.77 -1.97
N ARG A 161 24.79 13.05 -1.59
CA ARG A 161 23.74 13.93 -2.14
C ARG A 161 23.87 14.18 -3.66
N ARG A 162 25.08 14.25 -4.22
CA ARG A 162 25.26 14.41 -5.68
C ARG A 162 24.89 13.14 -6.42
N THR A 163 25.28 11.98 -5.89
CA THR A 163 25.01 10.70 -6.54
C THR A 163 23.52 10.35 -6.50
N VAL A 164 22.86 10.59 -5.36
CA VAL A 164 21.38 10.49 -5.22
C VAL A 164 20.67 11.35 -6.26
N ARG A 165 21.19 12.54 -6.59
CA ARG A 165 20.56 13.42 -7.60
C ARG A 165 20.50 12.78 -8.99
N SER A 166 21.53 12.02 -9.39
CA SER A 166 21.54 11.36 -10.70
C SER A 166 20.55 10.20 -10.75
N VAL A 167 20.62 9.31 -9.75
CA VAL A 167 19.69 8.17 -9.62
C VAL A 167 18.25 8.66 -9.54
N ARG A 168 17.98 9.66 -8.71
CA ARG A 168 16.66 10.27 -8.59
C ARG A 168 16.13 10.83 -9.91
N ARG A 169 16.99 11.43 -10.73
CA ARG A 169 16.56 11.91 -12.06
C ARG A 169 16.15 10.75 -12.96
N SER A 170 16.94 9.68 -12.99
CA SER A 170 16.61 8.47 -13.76
C SER A 170 15.32 7.83 -13.28
N VAL A 171 15.14 7.69 -11.96
CA VAL A 171 13.89 7.20 -11.35
C VAL A 171 12.71 8.09 -11.73
N LEU A 172 12.86 9.40 -11.61
CA LEU A 172 11.79 10.35 -11.94
C LEU A 172 11.40 10.28 -13.43
N GLN A 173 12.38 10.14 -14.33
CA GLN A 173 12.18 10.00 -15.76
C GLN A 173 11.44 8.70 -16.10
N ALA A 174 11.85 7.56 -15.53
CA ALA A 174 11.17 6.30 -15.74
C ALA A 174 9.74 6.33 -15.20
N MET A 175 9.52 6.91 -14.00
CA MET A 175 8.18 7.10 -13.45
C MET A 175 7.29 7.95 -14.37
N ASP A 176 7.81 9.05 -14.92
CA ASP A 176 7.08 9.87 -15.91
C ASP A 176 6.72 9.07 -17.16
N GLU A 177 7.69 8.34 -17.69
CA GLU A 177 7.52 7.59 -18.92
C GLU A 177 6.44 6.51 -18.76
N HIS A 178 6.51 5.70 -17.70
CA HIS A 178 5.52 4.65 -17.43
C HIS A 178 4.14 5.21 -17.07
N ALA A 179 4.06 6.33 -16.35
CA ALA A 179 2.80 7.02 -16.07
C ALA A 179 2.15 7.58 -17.35
N SER A 180 2.94 8.23 -18.21
CA SER A 180 2.45 8.82 -19.45
C SER A 180 1.89 7.79 -20.43
N ARG A 181 2.47 6.57 -20.48
CA ARG A 181 1.97 5.47 -21.31
C ARG A 181 0.56 5.01 -20.92
N GLN A 182 0.15 5.27 -19.68
CA GLN A 182 -1.19 4.97 -19.18
C GLN A 182 -2.13 6.19 -19.19
N GLY A 183 -1.69 7.31 -19.78
CA GLY A 183 -2.44 8.56 -19.81
C GLY A 183 -2.46 9.32 -18.48
N LEU A 184 -1.56 9.01 -17.54
CA LEU A 184 -1.42 9.78 -16.32
C LEU A 184 -0.42 10.93 -16.50
N SER A 185 -0.64 12.03 -15.78
CA SER A 185 0.21 13.22 -15.86
C SER A 185 0.46 13.83 -14.50
N ARG A 186 1.56 14.58 -14.33
CA ARG A 186 1.79 15.33 -13.10
C ARG A 186 0.94 16.59 -13.09
N THR A 187 0.24 16.83 -11.99
CA THR A 187 -0.44 18.11 -11.72
C THR A 187 0.41 19.05 -10.87
N GLU A 188 1.39 18.50 -10.15
CA GLU A 188 2.26 19.24 -9.24
C GLU A 188 3.72 18.84 -9.43
N SER A 189 4.63 19.70 -8.94
CA SER A 189 6.05 19.38 -8.93
C SER A 189 6.34 18.22 -7.97
N PRO A 190 7.31 17.34 -8.28
CA PRO A 190 7.72 16.27 -7.36
C PRO A 190 8.07 16.83 -5.98
N LEU A 191 7.52 16.21 -4.95
CA LEU A 191 7.82 16.56 -3.57
C LEU A 191 9.07 15.79 -3.15
N TYR A 192 10.06 16.52 -2.63
CA TYR A 192 11.30 15.93 -2.15
C TYR A 192 11.30 15.90 -0.63
N GLY A 193 11.53 14.72 -0.06
CA GLY A 193 11.84 14.59 1.37
C GLY A 193 13.20 15.18 1.72
N ARG A 194 13.61 15.05 2.99
CA ARG A 194 14.85 15.61 3.54
C ARG A 194 16.04 15.42 2.59
N SER A 195 16.74 16.52 2.29
CA SER A 195 17.93 16.52 1.42
C SER A 195 17.76 15.86 0.04
N GLY A 196 16.52 15.63 -0.40
CA GLY A 196 16.19 14.94 -1.65
C GLY A 196 16.45 13.43 -1.65
N GLN A 197 16.47 12.80 -0.47
CA GLN A 197 16.62 11.35 -0.25
C GLN A 197 15.31 10.58 -0.39
N MET A 198 14.22 11.27 -0.63
CA MET A 198 12.92 10.69 -0.97
C MET A 198 12.29 11.55 -2.05
N VAL A 199 11.60 10.92 -2.99
CA VAL A 199 10.76 11.59 -3.97
C VAL A 199 9.36 11.04 -3.90
N THR A 200 8.37 11.92 -3.88
CA THR A 200 6.95 11.59 -3.94
C THR A 200 6.36 12.34 -5.13
N VAL A 201 5.61 11.62 -5.96
CA VAL A 201 4.95 12.17 -7.13
C VAL A 201 3.49 11.72 -7.13
N LYS A 202 2.58 12.65 -7.43
CA LYS A 202 1.18 12.34 -7.72
C LYS A 202 0.94 12.44 -9.21
N TYR A 203 0.46 11.35 -9.80
CA TYR A 203 0.09 11.27 -11.21
C TYR A 203 -1.44 11.27 -11.31
N ALA A 204 -2.00 12.36 -11.83
CA ALA A 204 -3.42 12.54 -11.99
C ALA A 204 -3.96 11.87 -13.27
N TYR A 205 -5.24 11.51 -13.21
CA TYR A 205 -6.03 10.99 -14.31
C TYR A 205 -7.51 11.31 -14.10
N GLU A 206 -8.27 11.34 -15.20
CA GLU A 206 -9.72 11.35 -15.14
C GLU A 206 -10.21 9.92 -14.89
N SER A 207 -10.86 9.71 -13.73
CA SER A 207 -11.48 8.43 -13.40
C SER A 207 -12.64 8.14 -14.34
N LEU A 208 -12.94 6.85 -14.54
CA LEU A 208 -14.14 6.40 -15.25
C LEU A 208 -15.43 6.88 -14.58
N THR A 209 -15.38 7.17 -13.28
CA THR A 209 -16.47 7.77 -12.52
C THR A 209 -16.64 9.29 -12.75
N GLY A 210 -15.77 9.90 -13.56
CA GLY A 210 -15.74 11.35 -13.80
C GLY A 210 -15.09 12.17 -12.68
N ILE A 211 -14.64 11.53 -11.60
CA ILE A 211 -14.00 12.20 -10.45
C ILE A 211 -12.48 12.28 -10.71
N PRO A 212 -11.88 13.49 -10.75
CA PRO A 212 -10.42 13.62 -10.85
C PRO A 212 -9.72 12.82 -9.74
N SER A 213 -8.77 11.98 -10.13
CA SER A 213 -8.09 11.04 -9.24
C SER A 213 -6.58 11.08 -9.47
N PHE A 214 -5.81 10.48 -8.56
CA PHE A 214 -4.37 10.36 -8.71
C PHE A 214 -3.83 9.04 -8.17
N ILE A 215 -2.65 8.66 -8.64
CA ILE A 215 -1.80 7.62 -8.04
C ILE A 215 -0.59 8.28 -7.42
N LYS A 216 -0.32 7.97 -6.14
CA LYS A 216 0.90 8.41 -5.48
C LYS A 216 2.00 7.36 -5.65
N LEU A 217 3.13 7.78 -6.19
CA LEU A 217 4.35 6.99 -6.26
C LEU A 217 5.42 7.61 -5.38
N GLN A 218 6.04 6.81 -4.52
CA GLN A 218 7.11 7.26 -3.64
C GLN A 218 8.33 6.35 -3.75
N VAL A 219 9.52 6.95 -3.78
CA VAL A 219 10.79 6.22 -3.72
C VAL A 219 11.68 6.82 -2.64
N ASN A 220 12.07 5.99 -1.68
CA ASN A 220 13.06 6.31 -0.66
C ASN A 220 14.44 5.84 -1.13
N PHE A 221 15.40 6.76 -1.22
CA PHE A 221 16.76 6.45 -1.67
C PHE A 221 17.68 6.06 -0.51
N LEU A 222 17.35 6.52 0.71
CA LEU A 222 18.14 6.24 1.91
C LEU A 222 17.22 5.85 3.07
N GLU A 223 17.36 4.61 3.53
CA GLU A 223 16.74 4.12 4.77
C GLU A 223 17.40 2.81 5.22
N PRO A 224 17.37 2.48 6.53
CA PRO A 224 17.82 1.17 6.99
C PRO A 224 16.85 0.08 6.56
N ILE A 225 17.42 -0.98 5.97
CA ILE A 225 16.74 -2.24 5.64
C ILE A 225 17.29 -3.30 6.61
N LEU A 226 16.48 -3.76 7.56
CA LEU A 226 16.95 -4.65 8.65
C LEU A 226 16.82 -6.13 8.29
N TYR A 227 15.84 -6.48 7.45
CA TYR A 227 15.61 -7.82 6.95
C TYR A 227 15.89 -7.92 5.44
N GLU A 228 16.44 -9.04 5.02
CA GLU A 228 16.80 -9.29 3.63
C GLU A 228 15.62 -9.09 2.66
N VAL A 229 15.91 -8.44 1.54
CA VAL A 229 14.98 -8.25 0.42
C VAL A 229 14.76 -9.58 -0.30
N GLN A 230 13.53 -9.83 -0.74
CA GLN A 230 13.13 -11.11 -1.33
C GLN A 230 12.60 -10.92 -2.76
N GLU A 231 12.90 -11.86 -3.65
CA GLU A 231 12.13 -11.97 -4.90
C GLU A 231 10.71 -12.44 -4.58
N ARG A 232 9.71 -11.70 -5.05
CA ARG A 232 8.29 -11.99 -4.86
C ARG A 232 7.51 -11.79 -6.14
N GLU A 233 6.36 -12.45 -6.21
CA GLU A 233 5.35 -12.24 -7.24
C GLU A 233 4.24 -11.38 -6.66
N ALA A 234 4.02 -10.21 -7.24
CA ALA A 234 2.93 -9.32 -6.89
C ALA A 234 1.72 -9.67 -7.76
N SER A 235 0.72 -10.34 -7.17
CA SER A 235 -0.52 -10.73 -7.86
C SER A 235 -1.48 -9.54 -7.99
N SER A 236 -2.31 -9.58 -9.04
CA SER A 236 -3.49 -8.74 -9.16
C SER A 236 -4.71 -9.39 -8.49
N LEU A 237 -5.87 -8.74 -8.56
CA LEU A 237 -7.13 -9.34 -8.12
C LEU A 237 -7.52 -10.60 -8.90
N LEU A 238 -7.04 -10.76 -10.14
CA LEU A 238 -7.27 -11.97 -10.93
C LEU A 238 -6.33 -13.12 -10.52
N ASN A 239 -5.22 -12.85 -9.82
CA ASN A 239 -4.31 -13.86 -9.29
C ASN A 239 -3.91 -14.97 -10.30
N GLY A 240 -3.64 -14.59 -11.55
CA GLY A 240 -3.29 -15.52 -12.64
C GLY A 240 -4.48 -16.01 -13.47
N ASP A 241 -5.71 -15.85 -12.99
CA ASP A 241 -6.91 -16.23 -13.73
C ASP A 241 -7.14 -15.30 -14.93
N LYS A 242 -7.56 -15.88 -16.05
CA LYS A 242 -7.83 -15.16 -17.30
C LYS A 242 -9.24 -15.47 -17.75
N PRO A 243 -10.27 -14.86 -17.12
CA PRO A 243 -11.66 -15.11 -17.48
C PRO A 243 -11.90 -14.82 -18.96
N ARG A 244 -12.62 -15.72 -19.64
CA ARG A 244 -12.87 -15.60 -21.09
C ARG A 244 -13.62 -14.30 -21.43
N ASP A 245 -14.54 -13.89 -20.56
CA ASP A 245 -15.34 -12.69 -20.77
C ASP A 245 -14.47 -11.42 -20.74
N LEU A 246 -13.46 -11.37 -19.85
CA LEU A 246 -12.47 -10.29 -19.85
C LEU A 246 -11.57 -10.33 -21.09
N GLN A 247 -11.13 -11.52 -21.51
CA GLN A 247 -10.33 -11.67 -22.72
C GLN A 247 -11.07 -11.21 -23.99
N LEU A 248 -12.40 -11.39 -24.04
CA LEU A 248 -13.23 -10.89 -25.13
C LEU A 248 -13.34 -9.35 -25.14
N VAL A 249 -13.24 -8.71 -23.97
CA VAL A 249 -13.23 -7.25 -23.84
C VAL A 249 -11.86 -6.67 -24.24
N ASP A 250 -10.79 -7.22 -23.66
CA ASP A 250 -9.41 -6.81 -23.95
C ASP A 250 -8.44 -7.95 -23.55
N GLU A 251 -8.06 -8.78 -24.52
CA GLU A 251 -7.16 -9.93 -24.33
C GLU A 251 -5.81 -9.50 -23.74
N VAL A 252 -5.22 -8.43 -24.28
CA VAL A 252 -3.88 -7.96 -23.88
C VAL A 252 -3.90 -7.43 -22.46
N LEU A 253 -4.89 -6.61 -22.11
CA LEU A 253 -5.02 -6.09 -20.76
C LEU A 253 -5.37 -7.19 -19.76
N THR A 254 -6.21 -8.16 -20.14
CA THR A 254 -6.52 -9.32 -19.29
C THR A 254 -5.26 -10.12 -18.99
N GLU A 255 -4.48 -10.45 -20.02
CA GLU A 255 -3.20 -11.17 -19.87
C GLU A 255 -2.24 -10.38 -18.98
N THR A 256 -2.08 -9.09 -19.24
CA THR A 256 -1.15 -8.22 -18.51
C THR A 256 -1.56 -8.06 -17.04
N TYR A 257 -2.86 -7.84 -16.77
CA TYR A 257 -3.36 -7.66 -15.41
C TYR A 257 -3.38 -8.99 -14.64
N ALA A 258 -3.74 -10.11 -15.27
CA ALA A 258 -3.72 -11.43 -14.64
C ALA A 258 -2.31 -11.88 -14.27
N THR A 259 -1.31 -11.51 -15.07
CA THR A 259 0.07 -11.98 -14.85
C THR A 259 0.69 -11.33 -13.61
N PRO A 260 1.22 -12.13 -12.66
CA PRO A 260 1.94 -11.61 -11.51
C PRO A 260 3.21 -10.84 -11.92
N VAL A 261 3.51 -9.77 -11.20
CA VAL A 261 4.73 -8.98 -11.41
C VAL A 261 5.84 -9.49 -10.51
N ARG A 262 6.91 -10.04 -11.10
CA ARG A 262 8.12 -10.42 -10.36
C ARG A 262 8.90 -9.18 -9.97
N CYS A 263 9.12 -9.00 -8.67
CA CYS A 263 9.80 -7.83 -8.12
C CYS A 263 10.69 -8.18 -6.93
N LEU A 264 11.69 -7.34 -6.67
CA LEU A 264 12.34 -7.30 -5.37
C LEU A 264 11.40 -6.62 -4.39
N ALA A 265 11.19 -7.21 -3.23
CA ALA A 265 10.22 -6.74 -2.25
C ALA A 265 10.75 -6.86 -0.82
N TYR A 266 10.26 -5.99 0.06
CA TYR A 266 10.47 -6.13 1.49
C TYR A 266 9.88 -7.45 1.99
N SER A 267 10.62 -8.11 2.89
CA SER A 267 10.08 -9.22 3.66
C SER A 267 8.89 -8.74 4.51
N ALA A 268 7.97 -9.64 4.86
CA ALA A 268 6.85 -9.31 5.73
C ALA A 268 7.32 -8.75 7.10
N LYS A 269 8.47 -9.20 7.60
CA LYS A 269 9.11 -8.69 8.82
C LYS A 269 9.53 -7.23 8.68
N GLU A 270 10.15 -6.86 7.55
CA GLU A 270 10.54 -5.48 7.27
C GLU A 270 9.31 -4.56 7.18
N ILE A 271 8.22 -5.03 6.55
CA ILE A 271 6.97 -4.27 6.46
C ILE A 271 6.32 -4.11 7.85
N LEU A 272 6.30 -5.16 8.67
CA LEU A 272 5.78 -5.12 10.04
C LEU A 272 6.45 -4.00 10.85
N ILE A 273 7.78 -3.98 10.88
CA ILE A 273 8.50 -2.97 11.65
C ILE A 273 8.29 -1.56 11.09
N GLU A 274 8.13 -1.40 9.77
CA GLU A 274 7.80 -0.12 9.16
C GLU A 274 6.40 0.38 9.52
N LYS A 275 5.43 -0.53 9.61
CA LYS A 275 4.05 -0.22 10.00
C LYS A 275 3.99 0.23 11.46
N CYS A 276 4.65 -0.48 12.36
CA CYS A 276 4.78 -0.08 13.77
C CYS A 276 5.46 1.29 13.90
N ARG A 277 6.61 1.48 13.24
CA ARG A 277 7.28 2.79 13.19
C ARG A 277 6.35 3.89 12.66
N ALA A 278 5.61 3.62 11.59
CA ALA A 278 4.68 4.60 11.03
C ALA A 278 3.57 4.97 12.02
N ILE A 279 2.97 3.99 12.72
CA ILE A 279 1.99 4.24 13.79
C ILE A 279 2.58 5.14 14.88
N LEU A 280 3.84 4.90 15.25
CA LEU A 280 4.53 5.65 16.29
C LEU A 280 4.86 7.10 15.87
N THR A 281 5.22 7.36 14.61
CA THR A 281 5.81 8.67 14.22
C THR A 281 4.92 9.57 13.37
N ARG A 282 3.82 9.06 12.82
CA ARG A 282 2.92 9.85 11.96
C ARG A 282 1.99 10.74 12.78
N GLN A 283 1.52 11.82 12.17
CA GLN A 283 0.58 12.73 12.80
C GLN A 283 -0.84 12.12 12.91
N ALA A 284 -1.35 11.55 11.82
CA ALA A 284 -2.72 11.04 11.74
C ALA A 284 -2.82 9.53 12.03
N ALA A 285 -3.87 9.13 12.73
CA ALA A 285 -4.28 7.73 12.83
C ALA A 285 -4.64 7.19 11.44
N LYS A 286 -4.22 5.95 11.13
CA LYS A 286 -4.72 5.19 9.98
C LYS A 286 -4.90 3.74 10.38
N GLY A 287 -6.14 3.31 10.52
CA GLY A 287 -6.56 1.98 10.94
C GLY A 287 -6.12 0.90 9.98
N ARG A 288 -5.90 1.25 8.70
CA ARG A 288 -5.30 0.35 7.70
C ARG A 288 -3.96 -0.24 8.14
N ASP A 289 -3.16 0.49 8.92
CA ASP A 289 -1.87 -0.04 9.40
C ASP A 289 -2.06 -1.01 10.57
N VAL A 290 -3.08 -0.82 11.41
CA VAL A 290 -3.47 -1.78 12.44
C VAL A 290 -4.05 -3.05 11.82
N LEU A 291 -4.89 -2.89 10.79
CA LEU A 291 -5.40 -4.00 9.99
C LEU A 291 -4.29 -4.79 9.31
N ASP A 292 -3.31 -4.11 8.70
CA ASP A 292 -2.16 -4.80 8.09
C ASP A 292 -1.35 -5.59 9.12
N LEU A 293 -1.16 -5.07 10.33
CA LEU A 293 -0.48 -5.75 11.43
C LEU A 293 -1.27 -6.95 11.96
N PHE A 294 -2.60 -6.82 12.08
CA PHE A 294 -3.48 -7.94 12.41
C PHE A 294 -3.35 -9.08 11.39
N LEU A 295 -3.35 -8.75 10.09
CA LEU A 295 -3.20 -9.75 9.03
C LEU A 295 -1.79 -10.37 9.02
N LEU A 296 -0.74 -9.58 9.29
CA LEU A 296 0.61 -10.11 9.49
C LEU A 296 0.67 -11.12 10.65
N ASP A 297 -0.06 -10.86 11.72
CA ASP A 297 -0.15 -11.74 12.87
C ASP A 297 -0.90 -13.04 12.53
N ARG A 298 -2.12 -12.93 11.98
CA ARG A 298 -2.99 -14.09 11.74
C ARG A 298 -2.58 -14.93 10.53
N GLU A 299 -2.18 -14.30 9.43
CA GLU A 299 -1.84 -15.03 8.19
C GLU A 299 -0.40 -15.54 8.19
N LEU A 300 0.53 -14.83 8.85
CA LEU A 300 1.96 -15.11 8.78
C LEU A 300 2.62 -15.39 10.14
N GLN A 301 1.86 -15.40 11.24
CA GLN A 301 2.36 -15.65 12.60
C GLN A 301 3.46 -14.67 13.02
N LEU A 302 3.36 -13.42 12.55
CA LEU A 302 4.31 -12.35 12.85
C LEU A 302 3.77 -11.45 13.96
N HIS A 303 3.99 -11.90 15.21
CA HIS A 303 3.57 -11.15 16.40
C HIS A 303 4.50 -9.97 16.69
N VAL A 304 3.93 -8.78 16.91
CA VAL A 304 4.66 -7.50 17.01
C VAL A 304 5.66 -7.47 18.16
N GLU A 305 5.32 -8.09 19.29
CA GLU A 305 6.15 -8.21 20.49
C GLU A 305 7.50 -8.86 20.22
N ASN A 306 7.60 -9.73 19.22
CA ASN A 306 8.85 -10.40 18.85
C ASN A 306 9.82 -9.49 18.07
N TYR A 307 9.36 -8.30 17.65
CA TYR A 307 10.11 -7.38 16.81
C TYR A 307 10.41 -6.03 17.47
N LEU A 308 10.08 -5.85 18.76
CA LEU A 308 10.24 -4.57 19.47
C LEU A 308 11.64 -3.95 19.34
N PRO A 309 12.76 -4.68 19.49
CA PRO A 309 14.09 -4.08 19.33
C PRO A 309 14.33 -3.48 17.93
N HIS A 310 13.84 -4.14 16.88
CA HIS A 310 13.97 -3.68 15.50
C HIS A 310 13.02 -2.52 15.18
N ILE A 311 11.82 -2.52 15.79
CA ILE A 311 10.88 -1.38 15.73
C ILE A 311 11.52 -0.16 16.37
N GLU A 312 12.16 -0.34 17.53
CA GLU A 312 12.87 0.70 18.26
C GLU A 312 14.02 1.28 17.40
N GLU A 313 14.89 0.43 16.86
CA GLU A 313 16.00 0.82 15.98
C GLU A 313 15.49 1.66 14.78
N LYS A 314 14.48 1.16 14.07
CA LYS A 314 13.94 1.83 12.89
C LYS A 314 13.22 3.14 13.23
N THR A 315 12.63 3.21 14.42
CA THR A 315 11.99 4.42 14.92
C THR A 315 13.01 5.47 15.35
N ARG A 316 14.07 5.08 16.07
CA ARG A 316 15.20 5.97 16.44
C ARG A 316 15.81 6.63 15.20
N PHE A 317 16.12 5.84 14.17
CA PHE A 317 16.61 6.37 12.89
C PHE A 317 15.66 7.42 12.30
N SER A 318 14.35 7.18 12.34
CA SER A 318 13.34 8.10 11.81
C SER A 318 13.23 9.40 12.62
N ILE A 319 13.37 9.33 13.95
CA ILE A 319 13.37 10.50 14.85
C ILE A 319 14.63 11.35 14.63
N GLU A 320 15.79 10.71 14.53
CA GLU A 320 17.05 11.38 14.21
C GLU A 320 17.02 12.04 12.83
N ASP A 321 16.30 11.42 11.88
CA ASP A 321 16.08 12.00 10.56
C ASP A 321 15.16 13.22 10.62
N ARG A 322 14.10 13.17 11.43
CA ARG A 322 13.06 14.21 11.53
C ARG A 322 12.70 14.51 12.98
N LYS A 323 13.16 15.66 13.47
CA LYS A 323 12.83 16.17 14.81
C LYS A 323 11.32 16.23 15.09
N LEU A 324 10.51 16.57 14.09
CA LEU A 324 9.04 16.59 14.21
C LEU A 324 8.45 15.22 14.60
N TYR A 325 9.09 14.11 14.25
CA TYR A 325 8.63 12.78 14.69
C TYR A 325 8.80 12.57 16.19
N ARG A 326 9.72 13.29 16.83
CA ARG A 326 9.82 13.33 18.29
C ARG A 326 8.58 14.00 18.88
N GLU A 327 8.18 15.15 18.35
CA GLU A 327 6.98 15.87 18.80
C GLU A 327 5.73 14.99 18.66
N HIS A 328 5.57 14.29 17.52
CA HIS A 328 4.46 13.36 17.30
C HIS A 328 4.44 12.14 18.24
N LEU A 329 5.58 11.74 18.81
CA LEU A 329 5.64 10.68 19.82
C LEU A 329 5.10 11.17 21.17
N HIS A 330 5.40 12.41 21.55
CA HIS A 330 4.86 13.00 22.78
C HIS A 330 3.34 13.24 22.68
N GLU A 331 2.83 13.51 21.48
CA GLU A 331 1.41 13.73 21.19
C GLU A 331 0.68 12.46 20.67
N ALA A 332 1.24 11.27 20.95
CA ALA A 332 0.71 10.02 20.41
C ALA A 332 -0.66 9.60 20.95
N GLU A 333 -1.07 10.13 22.11
CA GLU A 333 -2.24 9.63 22.83
C GLU A 333 -3.56 9.83 22.06
N ASP A 334 -3.78 11.00 21.48
CA ASP A 334 -4.99 11.27 20.70
C ASP A 334 -5.03 10.42 19.42
N ARG A 335 -3.86 10.15 18.83
CA ARG A 335 -3.73 9.22 17.70
C ARG A 335 -4.09 7.79 18.10
N PHE A 336 -3.67 7.33 19.28
CA PHE A 336 -4.02 6.00 19.77
C PHE A 336 -5.51 5.86 20.06
N LYS A 337 -6.15 6.87 20.64
CA LYS A 337 -7.61 6.90 20.81
C LYS A 337 -8.33 6.82 19.46
N ALA A 338 -7.91 7.63 18.50
CA ALA A 338 -8.49 7.60 17.15
C ALA A 338 -8.34 6.22 16.48
N LEU A 339 -7.20 5.54 16.65
CA LEU A 339 -7.01 4.18 16.12
C LEU A 339 -7.97 3.16 16.75
N LEU A 340 -8.29 3.30 18.04
CA LEU A 340 -9.25 2.44 18.75
C LEU A 340 -10.71 2.70 18.33
N GLU A 341 -11.02 3.85 17.75
CA GLU A 341 -12.39 4.24 17.39
C GLU A 341 -12.67 4.10 15.88
N GLU A 342 -11.62 4.10 15.04
CA GLU A 342 -11.74 4.05 13.59
C GLU A 342 -12.48 2.80 13.10
N ASP A 343 -13.41 3.00 12.16
CA ASP A 343 -14.13 1.91 11.49
C ASP A 343 -13.36 1.45 10.25
N ILE A 344 -12.86 0.22 10.30
CA ILE A 344 -12.09 -0.39 9.21
C ILE A 344 -12.97 -1.09 8.16
N ARG A 345 -14.26 -1.30 8.43
CA ARG A 345 -15.15 -2.06 7.53
C ARG A 345 -15.19 -1.52 6.11
N PRO A 346 -15.20 -0.18 5.88
CA PRO A 346 -15.18 0.37 4.52
C PRO A 346 -13.90 0.04 3.72
N LEU A 347 -12.84 -0.43 4.38
CA LEU A 347 -11.58 -0.79 3.72
C LEU A 347 -11.59 -2.22 3.20
N LEU A 348 -12.43 -3.10 3.76
CA LEU A 348 -12.34 -4.53 3.58
C LEU A 348 -12.96 -5.00 2.26
N ILE A 349 -12.26 -5.91 1.59
CA ILE A 349 -12.78 -6.71 0.46
C ILE A 349 -13.34 -8.04 0.99
N LYS A 350 -12.71 -8.59 2.02
CA LYS A 350 -13.07 -9.89 2.63
C LYS A 350 -13.72 -9.69 3.98
N LYS A 351 -14.55 -10.65 4.40
CA LYS A 351 -15.09 -10.70 5.76
C LYS A 351 -13.94 -10.92 6.75
N LEU A 352 -13.93 -10.11 7.80
CA LEU A 352 -12.97 -10.17 8.91
C LEU A 352 -13.71 -10.56 10.18
N ASP A 353 -13.09 -11.36 11.04
CA ASP A 353 -13.57 -11.50 12.42
C ASP A 353 -13.33 -10.18 13.16
N LEU A 354 -14.43 -9.46 13.39
CA LEU A 354 -14.37 -8.14 14.02
C LEU A 354 -14.11 -8.25 15.52
N GLU A 355 -14.48 -9.34 16.19
CA GLU A 355 -14.23 -9.47 17.63
C GLU A 355 -12.74 -9.70 17.88
N ASP A 356 -12.14 -10.64 17.14
CA ASP A 356 -10.71 -10.91 17.19
C ASP A 356 -9.87 -9.68 16.81
N PHE A 357 -10.27 -8.98 15.74
CA PHE A 357 -9.60 -7.73 15.34
C PHE A 357 -9.66 -6.66 16.43
N GLN A 358 -10.78 -6.54 17.15
CA GLN A 358 -10.95 -5.55 18.21
C GLN A 358 -10.11 -5.85 19.43
N GLU A 359 -9.95 -7.13 19.79
CA GLU A 359 -9.06 -7.56 20.86
C GLU A 359 -7.61 -7.26 20.50
N TYR A 360 -7.14 -7.76 19.34
CA TYR A 360 -5.79 -7.50 18.84
C TYR A 360 -5.47 -6.00 18.77
N ARG A 361 -6.41 -5.19 18.28
CA ARG A 361 -6.25 -3.74 18.16
C ARG A 361 -5.99 -3.08 19.52
N LYS A 362 -6.70 -3.50 20.58
CA LYS A 362 -6.50 -2.95 21.94
C LYS A 362 -5.13 -3.33 22.48
N ASP A 363 -4.70 -4.56 22.28
CA ASP A 363 -3.42 -5.07 22.75
C ASP A 363 -2.26 -4.38 22.03
N LEU A 364 -2.34 -4.29 20.70
CA LEU A 364 -1.35 -3.59 19.87
C LEU A 364 -1.20 -2.13 20.27
N VAL A 365 -2.32 -1.40 20.43
CA VAL A 365 -2.28 0.02 20.84
C VAL A 365 -1.67 0.16 22.23
N SER A 366 -2.01 -0.73 23.16
CA SER A 366 -1.42 -0.72 24.50
C SER A 366 0.09 -0.97 24.48
N LEU A 367 0.54 -1.93 23.67
CA LEU A 367 1.95 -2.25 23.47
C LEU A 367 2.72 -1.06 22.85
N LEU A 368 2.20 -0.49 21.76
CA LEU A 368 2.85 0.63 21.07
C LEU A 368 2.83 1.92 21.90
N ARG A 369 1.88 2.09 22.81
CA ARG A 369 1.88 3.19 23.79
C ARG A 369 3.08 3.10 24.73
N ILE A 370 3.37 1.91 25.27
CA ILE A 370 4.54 1.67 26.13
C ILE A 370 5.84 1.98 25.37
N GLU A 371 5.94 1.52 24.11
CA GLU A 371 7.11 1.80 23.27
C GLU A 371 7.25 3.30 22.95
N ALA A 372 6.16 4.01 22.70
CA ALA A 372 6.18 5.45 22.47
C ALA A 372 6.73 6.21 23.69
N GLU A 373 6.30 5.86 24.90
CA GLU A 373 6.81 6.47 26.14
C GLU A 373 8.29 6.19 26.36
N LYS A 374 8.73 4.95 26.11
CA LYS A 374 10.13 4.53 26.20
C LYS A 374 11.00 5.32 25.22
N LEU A 375 10.57 5.40 23.96
CA LEU A 375 11.27 6.14 22.91
C LEU A 375 11.31 7.65 23.20
N GLY A 376 10.21 8.22 23.70
CA GLY A 376 10.15 9.63 24.11
C GLY A 376 11.16 9.97 25.21
N LYS A 377 11.22 9.17 26.29
CA LYS A 377 12.16 9.38 27.41
C LYS A 377 13.63 9.26 27.05
N THR A 378 13.97 8.43 26.05
CA THR A 378 15.36 8.26 25.59
C THR A 378 15.78 9.24 24.50
N ALA A 379 14.83 10.04 23.98
CA ALA A 379 15.09 11.02 22.94
C ALA A 379 15.37 12.43 23.50
N ASP A 380 15.00 12.67 24.76
CA ASP A 380 15.39 13.83 25.58
C ASP A 380 16.82 13.68 26.11
#